data_AF-A0A6I6EKA6-F1
#
_entry.id   AF-A0A6I6EKA6-F1
#
_cell.length_a   1.000
_cell.length_b   1.000
_cell.length_c   1.000
_cell.angle_alpha   90.00
_cell.angle_beta   90.00
_cell.angle_gamma   90.00
#
_symmetry.space_group_name_H-M   'P 1'
#
loop_
_entity.id
_entity.type
_entity.pdbx_description
1 polymer ?
#
loop_
_entity_poly.entity_id
_entity_poly.type
_entity_poly.pdbx_seq_one_letter_code
_entity_poly.pdbx_strand_id
1 'polypeptide(L)'
;MKLIDILVNELPKRGGWPEGVDEIWQDYDRLMRPGVWGWFHDELSEDHRPQHHDAEVKVNRKQYEAALAAQQSSWNGEGLPPVGAMCERSWCGGNWLSCEILFIGVETVAVRLSTREVSYGLSEVEFRPIRTEAERRREDAIAEMASTPKPCGYAIYDICAQLYDAGYRKGEVSDD
;
A
#
# COMPACT_ATOMS: atom_id res chain seq x y z
N MET A 1 -14.77 10.18 -11.70
CA MET A 1 -13.82 10.15 -10.57
C MET A 1 -14.39 10.99 -9.44
N LYS A 2 -14.35 10.52 -8.19
CA LYS A 2 -14.85 11.27 -7.03
C LYS A 2 -13.81 12.26 -6.53
N LEU A 3 -14.23 13.27 -5.78
CA LEU A 3 -13.40 14.29 -5.16
C LEU A 3 -12.35 13.65 -4.24
N ILE A 4 -12.75 12.66 -3.46
CA ILE A 4 -11.83 11.92 -2.58
C ILE A 4 -10.70 11.27 -3.37
N ASP A 5 -10.98 10.70 -4.55
CA ASP A 5 -9.97 10.05 -5.38
C ASP A 5 -8.95 11.06 -5.92
N ILE A 6 -9.45 12.22 -6.35
CA ILE A 6 -8.60 13.35 -6.79
C ILE A 6 -7.71 13.81 -5.64
N LEU A 7 -8.28 14.03 -4.44
CA LEU A 7 -7.52 14.51 -3.29
C LEU A 7 -6.45 13.51 -2.87
N VAL A 8 -6.77 12.22 -2.79
CA VAL A 8 -5.82 11.17 -2.42
C VAL A 8 -4.70 11.04 -3.47
N ASN A 9 -4.96 11.25 -4.76
CA ASN A 9 -3.94 11.22 -5.80
C ASN A 9 -3.07 12.48 -5.85
N GLU A 10 -3.66 13.66 -5.65
CA GLU A 10 -3.02 14.95 -5.94
C GLU A 10 -2.38 15.62 -4.71
N LEU A 11 -2.94 15.47 -3.50
CA LEU A 11 -2.39 16.09 -2.29
C LEU A 11 -1.02 15.53 -1.88
N PRO A 12 -0.74 14.21 -1.92
CA PRO A 12 0.59 13.69 -1.57
C PRO A 12 1.72 14.30 -2.41
N LYS A 13 1.45 14.60 -3.69
CA LYS A 13 2.40 15.26 -4.61
C LYS A 13 2.70 16.72 -4.23
N ARG A 14 1.88 17.33 -3.37
CA ARG A 14 1.90 18.76 -3.00
C ARG A 14 2.11 19.01 -1.50
N GLY A 15 2.59 18.01 -0.76
CA GLY A 15 2.85 18.12 0.67
C GLY A 15 1.75 17.60 1.59
N GLY A 16 0.74 16.92 1.03
CA GLY A 16 -0.33 16.26 1.77
C GLY A 16 -1.48 17.20 2.12
N TRP A 17 -2.24 16.82 3.15
CA TRP A 17 -3.38 17.60 3.61
C TRP A 17 -2.93 18.96 4.18
N PRO A 18 -3.54 20.09 3.76
CA PRO A 18 -3.11 21.41 4.23
C PRO A 18 -3.24 21.60 5.75
N GLU A 19 -2.26 22.26 6.35
CA GLU A 19 -2.28 22.57 7.78
C GLU A 19 -3.42 23.54 8.13
N GLY A 20 -4.15 23.25 9.22
CA GLY A 20 -5.25 24.10 9.69
C GLY A 20 -6.54 24.05 8.87
N VAL A 21 -6.64 23.14 7.90
CA VAL A 21 -7.84 22.94 7.08
C VAL A 21 -8.61 21.72 7.58
N ASP A 22 -9.89 21.89 7.89
CA ASP A 22 -10.74 20.80 8.37
C ASP A 22 -11.41 20.01 7.23
N GLU A 23 -11.70 20.70 6.12
CA GLU A 23 -12.50 20.19 5.02
C GLU A 23 -12.14 20.84 3.67
N ILE A 24 -12.30 20.07 2.60
CA ILE A 24 -12.11 20.50 1.20
C ILE A 24 -13.37 20.12 0.42
N TRP A 25 -13.85 21.03 -0.43
CA TRP A 25 -14.90 20.79 -1.41
C TRP A 25 -14.51 21.34 -2.77
N GLN A 26 -15.10 20.80 -3.84
CA GLN A 26 -14.93 21.33 -5.20
C GLN A 26 -16.23 22.00 -5.66
N ASP A 27 -16.14 23.23 -6.17
CA ASP A 27 -17.25 23.95 -6.80
C ASP A 27 -17.37 23.57 -8.30
N TYR A 28 -18.51 23.85 -8.94
CA TYR A 28 -18.76 23.58 -10.38
C TYR A 28 -17.82 24.33 -11.33
N ASP A 29 -17.14 25.38 -10.85
CA ASP A 29 -16.09 26.13 -11.54
C ASP A 29 -14.72 25.43 -11.47
N ARG A 30 -14.69 24.20 -10.91
CA ARG A 30 -13.52 23.33 -10.71
C ARG A 30 -12.54 23.81 -9.65
N LEU A 31 -12.90 24.84 -8.89
CA LEU A 31 -12.11 25.31 -7.76
C LEU A 31 -12.34 24.40 -6.55
N MET A 32 -11.27 23.78 -6.06
CA MET A 32 -11.21 23.16 -4.75
C MET A 32 -10.89 24.18 -3.67
N ARG A 33 -11.70 24.25 -2.62
CA ARG A 33 -11.52 25.19 -1.51
C ARG A 33 -11.11 24.46 -0.24
N PRO A 34 -9.80 24.35 0.07
CA PRO A 34 -9.31 24.04 1.41
C PRO A 34 -9.45 25.29 2.29
N GLY A 35 -10.68 25.61 2.71
CA GLY A 35 -10.93 26.87 3.43
C GLY A 35 -10.65 28.13 2.60
N VAL A 36 -9.95 29.12 3.18
CA VAL A 36 -9.87 30.52 2.70
C VAL A 36 -9.17 30.69 1.35
N TRP A 37 -8.33 29.74 0.93
CA TRP A 37 -7.52 29.85 -0.30
C TRP A 37 -7.77 28.64 -1.21
N GLY A 38 -8.26 28.86 -2.43
CA GLY A 38 -8.64 27.79 -3.37
C GLY A 38 -7.50 27.30 -4.28
N TRP A 39 -7.72 26.14 -4.91
CA TRP A 39 -6.89 25.46 -5.92
C TRP A 39 -7.77 25.08 -7.13
N PHE A 40 -7.30 25.22 -8.38
CA PHE A 40 -7.96 24.69 -9.58
C PHE A 40 -7.56 23.28 -10.02
N HIS A 41 -8.53 22.39 -10.23
CA HIS A 41 -8.33 21.10 -10.90
C HIS A 41 -8.91 21.14 -12.31
N ASP A 42 -8.21 20.56 -13.30
CA ASP A 42 -8.63 20.67 -14.70
C ASP A 42 -9.91 19.87 -15.01
N GLU A 43 -10.15 18.80 -14.25
CA GLU A 43 -11.35 17.97 -14.35
C GLU A 43 -12.30 18.21 -13.17
N LEU A 44 -13.61 18.17 -13.46
CA LEU A 44 -14.66 18.29 -12.47
C LEU A 44 -14.98 16.91 -11.88
N SER A 45 -14.98 16.79 -10.56
CA SER A 45 -15.38 15.55 -9.87
C SER A 45 -16.86 15.23 -10.08
N GLU A 46 -17.20 13.95 -9.98
CA GLU A 46 -18.60 13.49 -10.06
C GLU A 46 -19.46 14.06 -8.93
N ASP A 47 -18.87 14.22 -7.76
CA ASP A 47 -19.46 14.75 -6.54
C ASP A 47 -19.00 16.19 -6.27
N HIS A 48 -18.89 17.00 -7.33
CA HIS A 48 -18.68 18.44 -7.15
C HIS A 48 -19.96 19.11 -6.66
N ARG A 49 -19.80 20.26 -5.99
CA ARG A 49 -20.90 21.10 -5.56
C ARG A 49 -21.59 21.73 -6.78
N PRO A 50 -22.89 21.46 -7.02
CA PRO A 50 -23.56 21.94 -8.23
C PRO A 50 -23.68 23.47 -8.31
N GLN A 51 -23.86 24.14 -7.18
CA GLN A 51 -24.08 25.60 -7.10
C GLN A 51 -23.48 26.20 -5.82
N HIS A 52 -23.08 27.48 -5.87
CA HIS A 52 -22.41 28.20 -4.78
C HIS A 52 -23.26 28.36 -3.49
N HIS A 53 -24.54 27.98 -3.50
CA HIS A 53 -25.45 28.07 -2.36
C HIS A 53 -25.91 26.69 -1.83
N ASP A 54 -25.59 25.60 -2.52
CA ASP A 54 -26.01 24.26 -2.12
C ASP A 54 -25.08 23.70 -1.04
N ALA A 55 -25.63 22.89 -0.14
CA ALA A 55 -24.85 22.31 0.96
C ALA A 55 -24.29 20.92 0.56
N GLU A 56 -23.05 20.67 0.99
CA GLU A 56 -22.56 19.36 1.48
C GLU A 56 -22.02 18.30 0.51
N VAL A 57 -21.15 18.66 -0.44
CA VAL A 57 -20.08 17.70 -0.82
C VAL A 57 -18.74 18.17 -0.30
N LYS A 58 -18.33 17.61 0.83
CA LYS A 58 -17.10 17.96 1.52
C LYS A 58 -16.36 16.68 1.90
N VAL A 59 -15.05 16.69 1.67
CA VAL A 59 -14.14 15.69 2.19
C VAL A 59 -13.48 16.30 3.42
N ASN A 60 -13.62 15.64 4.56
CA ASN A 60 -12.88 16.01 5.76
C ASN A 60 -11.53 15.27 5.84
N ARG A 61 -10.63 15.78 6.69
CA ARG A 61 -9.31 15.18 6.91
C ARG A 61 -9.36 13.69 7.26
N LYS A 62 -10.33 13.26 8.08
CA LYS A 62 -10.45 11.84 8.48
C LYS A 62 -10.84 10.95 7.31
N GLN A 63 -11.76 11.40 6.45
CA GLN A 63 -12.16 10.68 5.23
C GLN A 63 -10.98 10.56 4.27
N TYR A 64 -10.22 11.66 4.09
CA TYR A 64 -8.99 11.65 3.31
C TYR A 64 -7.96 10.68 3.87
N GLU A 65 -7.65 10.73 5.16
CA GLU A 65 -6.66 9.83 5.78
C GLU A 65 -7.10 8.36 5.70
N ALA A 66 -8.40 8.08 5.90
CA ALA A 66 -8.95 6.72 5.76
C ALA A 66 -8.91 6.24 4.31
N ALA A 67 -9.24 7.09 3.34
CA ALA A 67 -9.19 6.75 1.92
C ALA A 67 -7.74 6.61 1.42
N LEU A 68 -6.82 7.45 1.91
CA LEU A 68 -5.39 7.36 1.65
C LEU A 68 -4.83 6.05 2.21
N ALA A 69 -5.15 5.70 3.46
CA ALA A 69 -4.76 4.42 4.04
C ALA A 69 -5.36 3.23 3.27
N ALA A 70 -6.64 3.32 2.89
CA ALA A 70 -7.31 2.29 2.10
C ALA A 70 -6.65 2.13 0.71
N GLN A 71 -6.32 3.23 0.03
CA GLN A 71 -5.63 3.19 -1.27
C GLN A 71 -4.21 2.65 -1.14
N GLN A 72 -3.46 3.07 -0.10
CA GLN A 72 -2.13 2.53 0.21
C GLN A 72 -2.16 1.02 0.52
N SER A 73 -3.31 0.50 0.99
CA SER A 73 -3.54 -0.93 1.25
C SER A 73 -4.20 -1.70 0.09
N SER A 74 -4.58 -1.04 -1.01
CA SER A 74 -5.48 -1.62 -2.03
C SER A 74 -4.78 -2.47 -3.10
N TRP A 75 -3.46 -2.61 -3.05
CA TRP A 75 -2.77 -3.45 -4.01
C TRP A 75 -2.97 -4.93 -3.64
N ASN A 76 -3.69 -5.66 -4.50
CA ASN A 76 -4.01 -7.09 -4.33
C ASN A 76 -2.83 -8.02 -4.67
N GLY A 77 -1.67 -7.48 -5.06
CA GLY A 77 -0.49 -8.24 -5.43
C GLY A 77 -0.41 -8.62 -6.90
N GLU A 78 -1.41 -8.25 -7.71
CA GLU A 78 -1.35 -8.44 -9.15
C GLU A 78 -0.66 -7.25 -9.82
N GLY A 79 0.29 -7.54 -10.72
CA GLY A 79 1.05 -6.51 -11.44
C GLY A 79 2.08 -5.79 -10.57
N LEU A 80 2.39 -4.54 -10.90
CA LEU A 80 3.26 -3.70 -10.08
C LEU A 80 2.43 -2.90 -9.06
N PRO A 81 2.95 -2.66 -7.85
CA PRO A 81 2.28 -1.83 -6.86
C PRO A 81 2.09 -0.40 -7.39
N PRO A 82 0.98 0.29 -7.07
CA PRO A 82 0.81 1.68 -7.46
C PRO A 82 1.75 2.60 -6.68
N VAL A 83 2.07 3.77 -7.24
CA VAL A 83 2.85 4.80 -6.53
C VAL A 83 2.10 5.24 -5.27
N GLY A 84 2.83 5.35 -4.17
CA GLY A 84 2.33 5.60 -2.82
C GLY A 84 1.92 4.34 -2.06
N ALA A 85 1.84 3.17 -2.71
CA ALA A 85 1.46 1.94 -2.03
C ALA A 85 2.52 1.49 -1.03
N MET A 86 2.04 1.01 0.12
CA MET A 86 2.85 0.33 1.10
C MET A 86 2.86 -1.15 0.74
N CYS A 87 4.04 -1.71 0.48
CA CYS A 87 4.22 -3.09 0.05
C CYS A 87 5.51 -3.67 0.63
N GLU A 88 5.73 -4.97 0.45
CA GLU A 88 7.02 -5.59 0.72
C GLU A 88 7.76 -5.82 -0.58
N ARG A 89 9.07 -5.57 -0.58
CA ARG A 89 9.95 -5.81 -1.73
C ARG A 89 11.07 -6.78 -1.38
N SER A 90 11.39 -7.67 -2.32
CA SER A 90 12.59 -8.51 -2.30
C SER A 90 13.52 -8.08 -3.41
N TRP A 91 14.83 -8.00 -3.11
CA TRP A 91 15.85 -7.67 -4.11
C TRP A 91 16.74 -8.88 -4.34
N CYS A 92 16.84 -9.34 -5.59
CA CYS A 92 17.61 -10.52 -6.01
C CYS A 92 17.36 -11.77 -5.15
N GLY A 93 16.09 -12.04 -4.79
CA GLY A 93 15.72 -13.18 -3.94
C GLY A 93 16.15 -13.05 -2.47
N GLY A 94 16.49 -11.85 -2.03
CA GLY A 94 16.84 -11.56 -0.63
C GLY A 94 15.63 -11.48 0.30
N ASN A 95 15.84 -10.81 1.44
CA ASN A 95 14.78 -10.63 2.44
C ASN A 95 13.68 -9.69 1.94
N TRP A 96 12.44 -10.03 2.30
CA TRP A 96 11.28 -9.16 2.13
C TRP A 96 11.35 -8.00 3.13
N LEU A 97 11.35 -6.78 2.61
CA LEU A 97 11.40 -5.56 3.42
C LEU A 97 10.22 -4.65 3.07
N SER A 98 9.58 -4.09 4.10
CA SER A 98 8.52 -3.09 3.93
C SER A 98 9.06 -1.82 3.25
N CYS A 99 8.32 -1.33 2.27
CA CYS A 99 8.67 -0.15 1.50
C CYS A 99 7.42 0.60 1.00
N GLU A 100 7.58 1.90 0.79
CA GLU A 100 6.62 2.76 0.10
C GLU A 100 7.10 2.96 -1.34
N ILE A 101 6.22 2.79 -2.33
CA ILE A 101 6.56 3.08 -3.73
C ILE A 101 6.56 4.59 -3.95
N LEU A 102 7.69 5.16 -4.37
CA LEU A 102 7.79 6.60 -4.67
C LEU A 102 7.64 6.89 -6.16
N PHE A 103 8.10 5.98 -7.01
CA PHE A 103 8.05 6.15 -8.46
C PHE A 103 8.23 4.81 -9.17
N ILE A 104 7.51 4.61 -10.28
CA ILE A 104 7.72 3.48 -11.21
C ILE A 104 7.86 4.07 -12.62
N GLY A 105 9.01 3.81 -13.24
CA GLY A 105 9.29 4.06 -14.64
C GLY A 105 9.27 2.76 -15.45
N VAL A 106 9.79 2.82 -16.68
CA VAL A 106 9.78 1.66 -17.60
C VAL A 106 10.71 0.54 -17.13
N GLU A 107 11.87 0.89 -16.57
CA GLU A 107 12.88 -0.10 -16.12
C GLU A 107 13.27 0.08 -14.66
N THR A 108 12.87 1.19 -14.02
CA THR A 108 13.36 1.59 -12.71
C THR A 108 12.19 1.87 -11.77
N VAL A 109 12.35 1.46 -10.52
CA VAL A 109 11.43 1.78 -9.43
C VAL A 109 12.21 2.43 -8.29
N ALA A 110 11.68 3.51 -7.74
CA ALA A 110 12.21 4.16 -6.54
C ALA A 110 11.27 3.87 -5.37
N VAL A 111 11.85 3.44 -4.25
CA VAL A 111 11.10 3.08 -3.04
C VAL A 111 11.72 3.74 -1.81
N ARG A 112 10.88 4.03 -0.82
CA ARG A 112 11.31 4.42 0.52
C ARG A 112 11.35 3.20 1.42
N LEU A 113 12.52 2.91 1.97
CA LEU A 113 12.71 1.98 3.08
C LEU A 113 12.66 2.75 4.40
N SER A 114 12.64 2.03 5.53
CA SER A 114 12.54 2.63 6.87
C SER A 114 13.58 3.71 7.18
N THR A 115 14.77 3.62 6.59
CA THR A 115 15.89 4.54 6.89
C THR A 115 16.40 5.34 5.69
N ARG A 116 15.99 4.99 4.47
CA ARG A 116 16.54 5.59 3.24
C ARG A 116 15.67 5.32 2.02
N GLU A 117 15.88 6.11 0.99
CA GLU A 117 15.31 5.88 -0.34
C GLU A 117 16.32 5.12 -1.21
N VAL A 118 15.83 4.18 -2.00
CA VAL A 118 16.64 3.34 -2.89
C VAL A 118 15.92 3.13 -4.21
N SER A 119 16.67 3.10 -5.31
CA SER A 119 16.17 2.69 -6.62
C SER A 119 16.63 1.28 -6.98
N TYR A 120 15.76 0.55 -7.68
CA TYR A 120 16.01 -0.79 -8.19
C TYR A 120 15.65 -0.87 -9.68
N GLY A 121 16.30 -1.78 -10.40
CA GLY A 121 15.81 -2.23 -11.70
C GLY A 121 14.60 -3.13 -11.52
N LEU A 122 13.54 -2.93 -12.32
CA LEU A 122 12.30 -3.72 -12.24
C LEU A 122 12.51 -5.23 -12.47
N SER A 123 13.58 -5.61 -13.18
CA SER A 123 13.96 -7.01 -13.39
C SER A 123 14.64 -7.68 -12.20
N GLU A 124 15.09 -6.90 -11.20
CA GLU A 124 15.86 -7.38 -10.05
C GLU A 124 15.06 -7.36 -8.74
N VAL A 125 13.84 -6.83 -8.78
CA VAL A 125 13.01 -6.58 -7.60
C VAL A 125 11.64 -7.21 -7.77
N GLU A 126 11.21 -7.90 -6.74
CA GLU A 126 9.87 -8.48 -6.63
C GLU A 126 9.09 -7.71 -5.57
N PHE A 127 7.79 -7.54 -5.80
CA PHE A 127 6.89 -6.88 -4.88
C PHE A 127 5.79 -7.83 -4.44
N ARG A 128 5.28 -7.64 -3.23
CA ARG A 128 4.03 -8.25 -2.76
C ARG A 128 3.29 -7.34 -1.78
N PRO A 129 1.98 -7.50 -1.60
CA PRO A 129 1.23 -6.72 -0.63
C PRO A 129 1.77 -6.90 0.78
N ILE A 130 1.58 -5.90 1.65
CA ILE A 130 1.91 -6.05 3.07
C ILE A 130 1.05 -7.15 3.65
N ARG A 131 1.72 -8.18 4.18
CA ARG A 131 1.05 -9.25 4.91
C ARG A 131 0.63 -8.77 6.28
N THR A 132 -0.58 -9.16 6.66
CA THR A 132 -1.04 -9.05 8.04
C THR A 132 -0.11 -9.83 8.95
N GLU A 133 -0.03 -9.43 10.22
CA GLU A 133 0.78 -10.11 11.23
C GLU A 133 0.41 -11.61 11.38
N ALA A 134 -0.85 -11.96 11.13
CA ALA A 134 -1.32 -13.34 11.13
C ALA A 134 -0.73 -14.16 9.96
N GLU A 135 -0.68 -13.59 8.77
CA GLU A 135 -0.09 -14.23 7.58
C GLU A 135 1.42 -14.38 7.72
N ARG A 136 2.09 -13.40 8.35
CA ARG A 136 3.52 -13.49 8.66
C ARG A 136 3.84 -14.64 9.61
N ARG A 137 3.10 -14.75 10.72
CA ARG A 137 3.24 -15.86 11.68
C ARG A 137 2.95 -17.22 11.06
N ARG A 138 2.00 -17.29 10.12
CA ARG A 138 1.72 -18.50 9.36
C ARG A 138 2.92 -18.90 8.52
N GLU A 139 3.46 -17.98 7.73
CA GLU A 139 4.60 -18.31 6.85
C GLU A 139 5.91 -18.53 7.58
N ASP A 140 6.21 -17.77 8.64
CA ASP A 140 7.40 -18.01 9.46
C ASP A 140 7.34 -19.41 10.05
N ALA A 141 6.17 -19.84 10.56
CA ALA A 141 5.99 -21.19 11.07
C ALA A 141 6.08 -22.26 9.97
N ILE A 142 5.56 -22.01 8.76
CA ILE A 142 5.70 -22.92 7.61
C ILE A 142 7.15 -23.01 7.15
N ALA A 143 7.86 -21.88 7.07
CA ALA A 143 9.27 -21.83 6.70
C ALA A 143 10.14 -22.54 7.75
N GLU A 144 9.81 -22.39 9.04
CA GLU A 144 10.47 -23.12 10.11
C GLU A 144 10.21 -24.63 10.02
N MET A 145 8.99 -25.04 9.68
CA MET A 145 8.64 -26.45 9.42
C MET A 145 9.36 -27.00 8.18
N ALA A 146 9.54 -26.17 7.15
CA ALA A 146 10.22 -26.54 5.90
C ALA A 146 11.76 -26.56 6.03
N SER A 147 12.30 -25.93 7.07
CA SER A 147 13.73 -25.90 7.37
C SER A 147 14.21 -27.27 7.86
N THR A 148 14.48 -28.16 6.91
CA THR A 148 15.00 -29.51 7.15
C THR A 148 16.43 -29.64 6.60
N PRO A 149 17.35 -30.36 7.28
CA PRO A 149 18.76 -30.47 6.86
C PRO A 149 19.00 -31.14 5.50
N LYS A 150 17.99 -31.81 4.93
CA LYS A 150 18.01 -32.44 3.61
C LYS A 150 16.66 -32.25 2.93
N PRO A 151 16.42 -31.11 2.26
CA PRO A 151 15.17 -30.90 1.57
C PRO A 151 15.13 -31.76 0.31
N CYS A 152 14.43 -32.90 0.36
CA CYS A 152 14.15 -33.73 -0.81
C CYS A 152 12.89 -33.23 -1.52
N GLY A 153 13.03 -32.19 -2.33
CA GLY A 153 12.05 -31.80 -3.36
C GLY A 153 11.34 -30.46 -3.15
N TYR A 154 10.97 -29.83 -4.27
CA TYR A 154 10.27 -28.54 -4.33
C TYR A 154 8.91 -28.53 -3.59
N ALA A 155 8.33 -29.71 -3.31
CA ALA A 155 7.02 -29.86 -2.68
C ALA A 155 7.02 -29.76 -1.14
N ILE A 156 8.19 -29.61 -0.49
CA ILE A 156 8.27 -29.55 0.99
C ILE A 156 7.49 -28.35 1.54
N TYR A 157 7.55 -27.20 0.87
CA TYR A 157 6.87 -26.00 1.32
C TYR A 157 5.33 -26.17 1.27
N ASP A 158 4.82 -26.75 0.19
CA ASP A 158 3.39 -27.02 0.02
C ASP A 158 2.85 -28.00 1.06
N ILE A 159 3.64 -29.04 1.37
CA ILE A 159 3.31 -30.02 2.41
C ILE A 159 3.31 -29.35 3.79
N CYS A 160 4.32 -28.54 4.11
CA CYS A 160 4.39 -27.81 5.37
C CYS A 160 3.23 -26.82 5.53
N ALA A 161 2.80 -26.16 4.44
CA ALA A 161 1.63 -25.30 4.44
C ALA A 161 0.34 -26.07 4.75
N GLN A 162 0.11 -27.22 4.10
CA GLN A 162 -1.04 -28.08 4.37
C GLN A 162 -1.04 -28.61 5.81
N LEU A 163 0.12 -28.99 6.35
CA LEU A 163 0.27 -29.44 7.73
C LEU A 163 -0.04 -28.32 8.72
N TYR A 164 0.45 -27.10 8.45
CA TYR A 164 0.15 -25.94 9.29
C TYR A 164 -1.35 -25.61 9.32
N ASP A 165 -2.02 -25.67 8.16
CA ASP A 165 -3.46 -25.43 8.02
C ASP A 165 -4.30 -26.53 8.69
N ALA A 166 -3.79 -27.77 8.71
CA ALA A 166 -4.37 -28.89 9.46
C ALA A 166 -4.09 -28.80 10.98
N GLY A 167 -3.43 -27.74 11.45
CA GLY A 167 -3.18 -27.47 12.86
C GLY A 167 -1.87 -28.06 13.40
N TYR A 168 -1.07 -28.71 12.56
CA TYR A 168 0.24 -29.23 12.97
C TYR A 168 1.25 -28.08 13.14
N ARG A 169 2.16 -28.25 14.10
CA ARG A 169 3.26 -27.33 14.41
C ARG A 169 4.53 -28.14 14.56
N LYS A 170 5.69 -27.49 14.44
CA LYS A 170 6.98 -28.15 14.69
C LYS A 170 7.04 -28.61 16.14
N GLY A 171 7.36 -29.88 16.36
CA GLY A 171 7.62 -30.41 17.69
C GLY A 171 9.00 -29.97 18.17
N GLU A 172 9.10 -29.50 19.42
CA GLU A 172 10.38 -29.37 20.09
C GLU A 172 10.92 -30.77 20.36
N VAL A 173 12.10 -31.08 19.83
CA VAL A 173 12.80 -32.32 20.18
C VAL A 173 13.32 -32.12 21.60
N SER A 174 12.68 -32.76 22.57
CA SER A 174 13.24 -32.92 23.91
C SER A 174 14.39 -33.92 23.81
N ASP A 175 15.63 -33.44 23.99
CA ASP A 175 16.79 -34.29 24.20
C ASP A 175 16.68 -34.92 25.60
N ASP A 176 16.05 -36.09 25.70
CA ASP A 176 16.11 -37.02 26.84
C ASP A 176 17.12 -38.15 26.58
#